data_AF-A0A1A0NE57-F1
#
_entry.id   AF-A0A1A0NE57-F1
#
_cell.length_a   1.000
_cell.length_b   1.000
_cell.length_c   1.000
_cell.angle_alpha   90.00
_cell.angle_beta   90.00
_cell.angle_gamma   90.00
#
_symmetry.space_group_name_H-M   'P 1'
#
loop_
_entity.id
_entity.type
_entity.pdbx_description
1 polymer ?
#
loop_
_entity_poly.entity_id
_entity_poly.type
_entity_poly.pdbx_seq_one_letter_code
_entity_poly.pdbx_strand_id
1 'polypeptide(L)'
;VEDHWIQTELGDATYLDTEPWRGEALLTYLRKMVFWADVAIEPADLAVLSLLGPRLADDGVLGLLGLGSLPAENTAAPLADGGFVRRMSGPGIELDLVVPRSQAAGWLDRLTAAGVRRAGVWAYEAHRVVGLRPRLGVDTDERTIPHEVGWIGSAVHLDKGCYRGQETVARVHNLGKPPRMLVLLHLDGSTDRPAPGDPVLAGARAVGRLGTVVDHVDLGPVALALLKRGLPADTALTTGGENQVPAVIDADSLPAADITGAGRLAVERLRGGAR
;
A
#
# COMPACT_ATOMS: atom_id res chain seq x y z
N VAL A 1 0.11 12.22 5.11
CA VAL A 1 -1.12 11.80 4.40
C VAL A 1 -2.20 11.62 5.45
N GLU A 2 -3.41 12.14 5.25
CA GLU A 2 -4.48 12.10 6.27
C GLU A 2 -5.34 10.84 6.13
N ASP A 3 -5.76 10.53 4.89
CA ASP A 3 -6.56 9.36 4.57
C ASP A 3 -5.99 8.64 3.34
N HIS A 4 -6.19 7.33 3.32
CA HIS A 4 -5.84 6.43 2.22
C HIS A 4 -6.88 5.32 2.20
N TRP A 5 -7.40 4.98 1.03
CA TRP A 5 -8.39 3.95 0.84
C TRP A 5 -8.21 3.31 -0.53
N ILE A 6 -8.73 2.10 -0.68
CA ILE A 6 -9.01 1.52 -1.98
C ILE A 6 -10.43 1.96 -2.36
N GLN A 7 -10.60 2.33 -3.62
CA GLN A 7 -11.87 2.79 -4.17
C GLN A 7 -12.32 1.79 -5.23
N THR A 8 -13.56 1.30 -5.10
CA THR A 8 -14.16 0.38 -6.07
C THR A 8 -15.49 0.95 -6.55
N GLU A 9 -15.61 1.14 -7.87
CA GLU A 9 -16.85 1.63 -8.50
C GLU A 9 -17.62 0.47 -9.12
N LEU A 10 -18.88 0.31 -8.74
CA LEU A 10 -19.78 -0.72 -9.28
C LEU A 10 -21.19 -0.18 -9.43
N GLY A 11 -21.63 -0.02 -10.68
CA GLY A 11 -22.95 0.53 -10.98
C GLY A 11 -23.06 1.97 -10.47
N ASP A 12 -24.01 2.20 -9.57
CA ASP A 12 -24.28 3.48 -8.90
C ASP A 12 -23.63 3.58 -7.50
N ALA A 13 -22.90 2.56 -7.06
CA ALA A 13 -22.26 2.51 -5.76
C ALA A 13 -20.73 2.64 -5.84
N THR A 14 -20.19 3.50 -4.97
CA THR A 14 -18.76 3.61 -4.69
C THR A 14 -18.45 3.00 -3.33
N TYR A 15 -17.55 2.01 -3.31
CA TYR A 15 -17.06 1.40 -2.07
C TYR A 15 -15.69 1.98 -1.73
N LEU A 16 -15.53 2.41 -0.47
CA LEU A 16 -14.27 2.91 0.07
C LEU A 16 -13.84 2.03 1.23
N ASP A 17 -12.67 1.44 1.13
CA ASP A 17 -12.10 0.58 2.15
C ASP A 17 -10.74 1.11 2.62
N THR A 18 -10.67 1.39 3.92
CA THR A 18 -9.55 2.07 4.57
C THR A 18 -9.10 1.28 5.80
N GLU A 19 -8.04 1.75 6.45
CA GLU A 19 -7.54 1.13 7.66
C GLU A 19 -8.61 1.10 8.77
N PRO A 20 -8.64 0.07 9.63
CA PRO A 20 -9.68 -0.08 10.66
C PRO A 20 -9.83 1.13 11.59
N TRP A 21 -8.74 1.84 11.88
CA TRP A 21 -8.75 3.07 12.71
C TRP A 21 -9.16 4.34 11.95
N ARG A 22 -9.37 4.28 10.63
CA ARG A 22 -9.75 5.43 9.80
C ARG A 22 -11.21 5.45 9.37
N GLY A 23 -11.92 4.33 9.48
CA GLY A 23 -13.32 4.21 9.01
C GLY A 23 -14.26 5.29 9.54
N GLU A 24 -14.34 5.47 10.86
CA GLU A 24 -15.25 6.46 11.47
C GLU A 24 -14.86 7.91 11.15
N ALA A 25 -13.56 8.21 11.16
CA ALA A 25 -13.05 9.55 10.87
C ALA A 25 -13.34 9.94 9.40
N LEU A 26 -13.09 9.02 8.46
CA LEU A 26 -13.38 9.21 7.04
C LEU A 26 -14.88 9.36 6.80
N LEU A 27 -15.72 8.49 7.38
CA LEU A 27 -17.18 8.58 7.28
C LEU A 27 -17.70 9.94 7.78
N THR A 28 -17.22 10.39 8.94
CA THR A 28 -17.60 11.68 9.53
C THR A 28 -17.19 12.83 8.63
N TYR A 29 -15.98 12.78 8.07
CA TYR A 29 -15.50 13.80 7.14
C TYR A 29 -16.35 13.84 5.87
N LEU A 30 -16.57 12.71 5.20
CA LEU A 30 -17.31 12.65 3.95
C LEU A 30 -18.76 13.12 4.10
N ARG A 31 -19.45 12.76 5.20
CA ARG A 31 -20.80 13.25 5.49
C ARG A 31 -20.88 14.77 5.62
N LYS A 32 -19.83 15.42 6.15
CA LYS A 32 -19.75 16.89 6.22
C LYS A 32 -19.54 17.55 4.85
N MET A 33 -19.09 16.78 3.85
CA MET A 33 -18.85 17.27 2.50
C MET A 33 -20.08 17.12 1.59
N VAL A 34 -21.16 16.49 2.06
CA VAL A 34 -22.43 16.39 1.33
C VAL A 34 -23.18 17.71 1.51
N PHE A 35 -23.16 18.56 0.49
CA PHE A 35 -23.90 19.84 0.50
C PHE A 35 -25.13 19.80 -0.42
N TRP A 36 -24.91 19.58 -1.71
CA TRP A 36 -25.95 19.61 -2.76
C TRP A 36 -25.96 18.33 -3.61
N ALA A 37 -25.16 17.33 -3.24
CA ALA A 37 -25.06 16.06 -3.95
C ALA A 37 -26.11 15.07 -3.42
N ASP A 38 -26.81 14.40 -4.33
CA ASP A 38 -27.71 13.29 -4.00
C ASP A 38 -26.88 12.02 -3.78
N VAL A 39 -26.28 11.91 -2.58
CA VAL A 39 -25.43 10.80 -2.19
C VAL A 39 -25.66 10.41 -0.74
N ALA A 40 -25.86 9.12 -0.49
CA ALA A 40 -25.90 8.54 0.84
C ALA A 40 -24.54 7.92 1.18
N ILE A 41 -24.01 8.23 2.37
CA ILE A 41 -22.73 7.69 2.84
C ILE A 41 -22.97 6.87 4.09
N GLU A 42 -22.82 5.56 3.96
CA GLU A 42 -23.17 4.57 4.97
C GLU A 42 -22.00 3.62 5.25
N PRO A 43 -21.86 3.15 6.50
CA PRO A 43 -20.97 2.03 6.78
C PRO A 43 -21.40 0.81 5.99
N ALA A 44 -20.46 0.17 5.29
CA ALA A 44 -20.71 -1.07 4.58
C ALA A 44 -20.39 -2.26 5.50
N ASP A 45 -21.38 -3.12 5.80
CA ASP A 45 -21.15 -4.35 6.56
C ASP A 45 -20.61 -5.48 5.66
N LEU A 46 -19.40 -5.24 5.14
CA LEU A 46 -18.69 -6.14 4.24
C LEU A 46 -17.46 -6.73 4.92
N ALA A 47 -17.09 -7.93 4.49
CA ALA A 47 -15.83 -8.58 4.81
C ALA A 47 -14.98 -8.69 3.55
N VAL A 48 -13.66 -8.53 3.70
CA VAL A 48 -12.68 -8.73 2.63
C VAL A 48 -11.96 -10.05 2.87
N LEU A 49 -12.00 -10.92 1.88
CA LEU A 49 -11.23 -12.16 1.82
C LEU A 49 -10.18 -12.02 0.70
N SER A 50 -8.93 -11.78 1.08
CA SER A 50 -7.83 -11.68 0.11
C SER A 50 -7.35 -13.07 -0.29
N LEU A 51 -7.40 -13.34 -1.59
CA LEU A 51 -6.99 -14.58 -2.22
C LEU A 51 -5.67 -14.32 -2.95
N LEU A 52 -4.67 -15.18 -2.71
CA LEU A 52 -3.32 -15.00 -3.25
C LEU A 52 -2.89 -16.24 -4.05
N GLY A 53 -2.29 -16.00 -5.21
CA GLY A 53 -1.50 -17.01 -5.94
C GLY A 53 -2.02 -17.36 -7.33
N PRO A 54 -1.18 -18.03 -8.14
CA PRO A 54 -1.43 -18.23 -9.57
C PRO A 54 -2.66 -19.10 -9.86
N ARG A 55 -3.01 -20.01 -8.95
CA ARG A 55 -4.14 -20.94 -9.09
C ARG A 55 -5.52 -20.27 -9.01
N LEU A 56 -5.57 -18.97 -8.71
CA LEU A 56 -6.81 -18.20 -8.80
C LEU A 56 -7.30 -18.03 -10.25
N ALA A 57 -6.42 -18.27 -11.23
CA ALA A 57 -6.79 -18.34 -12.64
C ALA A 57 -7.37 -19.70 -13.05
N ASP A 58 -7.38 -20.72 -12.18
CA ASP A 58 -7.91 -22.05 -12.49
C ASP A 58 -9.44 -21.95 -12.70
N ASP A 59 -9.97 -22.62 -13.72
CA ASP A 59 -11.41 -22.59 -14.08
C ASP A 59 -12.34 -22.92 -12.90
N GLY A 60 -11.91 -23.81 -12.00
CA GLY A 60 -12.68 -24.17 -10.81
C GLY A 60 -12.85 -23.01 -9.82
N VAL A 61 -11.82 -22.18 -9.65
CA VAL A 61 -11.88 -20.99 -8.78
C VAL A 61 -12.64 -19.88 -9.47
N LEU A 62 -12.38 -19.62 -10.76
CA LEU A 62 -13.11 -18.64 -11.54
C LEU A 62 -14.61 -18.95 -11.59
N GLY A 63 -14.97 -20.20 -11.87
CA GLY A 63 -16.35 -20.67 -11.88
C GLY A 63 -17.03 -20.53 -10.51
N LEU A 64 -16.32 -20.80 -9.41
CA LEU A 64 -16.84 -20.57 -8.06
C LEU A 64 -17.15 -19.09 -7.79
N LEU A 65 -16.32 -18.19 -8.31
CA LEU A 65 -16.50 -16.73 -8.21
C LEU A 65 -17.50 -16.18 -9.25
N GLY A 66 -18.04 -17.02 -10.13
CA GLY A 66 -18.92 -16.58 -11.22
C GLY A 66 -18.21 -15.80 -12.33
N LEU A 67 -16.89 -15.98 -12.47
CA LEU A 67 -16.05 -15.26 -13.43
C LEU A 67 -15.75 -16.13 -14.64
N GLY A 68 -15.83 -15.56 -15.85
CA GLY A 68 -15.34 -16.20 -17.07
C GLY A 68 -13.83 -16.00 -17.30
N SER A 69 -13.26 -14.97 -16.69
CA SER A 69 -11.83 -14.66 -16.69
C SER A 69 -11.52 -13.76 -15.50
N LEU A 70 -10.23 -13.62 -15.15
CA LEU A 70 -9.82 -12.63 -14.17
C LEU A 70 -10.24 -11.21 -14.62
N PRO A 71 -10.71 -10.35 -13.70
CA PRO A 71 -10.82 -8.92 -13.97
C PRO A 71 -9.47 -8.33 -14.39
N ALA A 72 -9.51 -7.18 -15.06
CA ALA A 72 -8.33 -6.37 -15.26
C ALA A 72 -7.79 -5.88 -13.90
N GLU A 73 -6.50 -5.57 -13.82
CA GLU A 73 -5.93 -5.03 -12.59
C GLU A 73 -6.57 -3.70 -12.21
N ASN A 74 -6.84 -3.52 -10.92
CA ASN A 74 -7.57 -2.41 -10.33
C ASN A 74 -9.00 -2.24 -10.85
N THR A 75 -9.61 -3.32 -11.34
CA THR A 75 -11.05 -3.35 -11.66
C THR A 75 -11.78 -4.42 -10.84
N ALA A 76 -13.11 -4.31 -10.81
CA ALA A 76 -13.98 -5.20 -10.07
C ALA A 76 -15.10 -5.76 -10.94
N ALA A 77 -15.61 -6.92 -10.53
CA ALA A 77 -16.77 -7.58 -11.10
C ALA A 77 -17.77 -7.93 -9.98
N PRO A 78 -19.08 -7.67 -10.17
CA PRO A 78 -20.09 -7.97 -9.15
C PRO A 78 -20.29 -9.48 -8.99
N LEU A 79 -20.68 -9.89 -7.79
CA LEU A 79 -21.14 -11.24 -7.50
C LEU A 79 -22.66 -11.35 -7.57
N ALA A 80 -23.18 -12.53 -7.93
CA ALA A 80 -24.62 -12.78 -8.04
C ALA A 80 -25.38 -12.59 -6.71
N ASP A 81 -24.77 -13.02 -5.59
CA ASP A 81 -25.40 -13.02 -4.26
C ASP A 81 -24.99 -11.80 -3.39
N GLY A 82 -24.57 -10.72 -4.05
CA GLY A 82 -24.09 -9.50 -3.42
C GLY A 82 -22.60 -9.49 -3.13
N GLY A 83 -22.03 -8.29 -3.09
CA GLY A 83 -20.58 -8.09 -3.04
C GLY A 83 -19.93 -8.16 -4.42
N PHE A 84 -18.62 -8.28 -4.46
CA PHE A 84 -17.82 -8.22 -5.67
C PHE A 84 -16.46 -8.89 -5.50
N VAL A 85 -15.80 -9.17 -6.61
CA VAL A 85 -14.38 -9.53 -6.67
C VAL A 85 -13.64 -8.42 -7.38
N ARG A 86 -12.54 -7.94 -6.79
CA ARG A 86 -11.62 -7.02 -7.47
C ARG A 86 -10.25 -7.63 -7.60
N ARG A 87 -9.54 -7.27 -8.67
CA ARG A 87 -8.14 -7.68 -8.84
C ARG A 87 -7.21 -6.56 -8.40
N MET A 88 -6.30 -6.89 -7.49
CA MET A 88 -5.30 -5.96 -6.99
C MET A 88 -4.07 -5.96 -7.90
N SER A 89 -3.38 -4.82 -7.95
CA SER A 89 -2.06 -4.75 -8.59
C SER A 89 -0.98 -5.33 -7.69
N GLY A 90 -0.04 -6.10 -8.23
CA GLY A 90 1.08 -6.63 -7.47
C GLY A 90 1.87 -7.73 -8.19
N PRO A 91 2.91 -8.28 -7.52
CA PRO A 91 3.73 -9.38 -8.04
C PRO A 91 2.95 -10.69 -7.96
N GLY A 92 1.98 -10.89 -8.85
CA GLY A 92 1.17 -12.10 -8.92
C GLY A 92 -0.33 -11.82 -8.95
N ILE A 93 -1.12 -12.89 -8.90
CA ILE A 93 -2.58 -12.77 -8.86
C ILE A 93 -3.02 -12.60 -7.41
N GLU A 94 -3.63 -11.45 -7.12
CA GLU A 94 -4.29 -11.13 -5.86
C GLU A 94 -5.71 -10.67 -6.17
N LEU A 95 -6.68 -11.35 -5.57
CA LEU A 95 -8.10 -11.01 -5.66
C LEU A 95 -8.61 -10.68 -4.27
N ASP A 96 -9.31 -9.56 -4.12
CA ASP A 96 -10.13 -9.30 -2.95
C ASP A 96 -11.56 -9.70 -3.26
N LEU A 97 -12.03 -10.73 -2.56
CA LEU A 97 -13.43 -11.12 -2.52
C LEU A 97 -14.12 -10.34 -1.40
N VAL A 98 -14.92 -9.34 -1.78
CA VAL A 98 -15.62 -8.44 -0.86
C VAL A 98 -17.09 -8.84 -0.81
N VAL A 99 -17.54 -9.32 0.34
CA VAL A 99 -18.87 -9.96 0.49
C VAL A 99 -19.58 -9.46 1.74
N PRO A 100 -20.91 -9.54 1.84
CA PRO A 100 -21.62 -9.27 3.09
C PRO A 100 -21.01 -10.06 4.24
N ARG A 101 -20.78 -9.41 5.40
CA ARG A 101 -20.08 -10.04 6.53
C ARG A 101 -20.72 -11.35 6.97
N SER A 102 -22.05 -11.42 6.90
CA SER A 102 -22.83 -12.63 7.18
C SER A 102 -22.50 -13.82 6.28
N GLN A 103 -21.98 -13.58 5.07
CA GLN A 103 -21.62 -14.63 4.10
C GLN A 103 -20.16 -15.06 4.18
N ALA A 104 -19.30 -14.34 4.93
CA ALA A 104 -17.86 -14.57 4.92
C ALA A 104 -17.48 -16.02 5.29
N ALA A 105 -18.13 -16.60 6.31
CA ALA A 105 -17.88 -17.98 6.72
C ALA A 105 -18.23 -18.98 5.60
N GLY A 106 -19.37 -18.82 4.95
CA GLY A 106 -19.79 -19.69 3.83
C GLY A 106 -18.85 -19.57 2.62
N TRP A 107 -18.34 -18.37 2.33
CA TRP A 107 -17.32 -18.18 1.30
C TRP A 107 -16.01 -18.89 1.64
N LEU A 108 -15.54 -18.78 2.88
CA LEU A 108 -14.34 -19.49 3.34
C LEU A 108 -14.48 -21.01 3.19
N ASP A 109 -15.65 -21.58 3.46
CA ASP A 109 -15.91 -23.01 3.29
C ASP A 109 -15.91 -23.43 1.82
N ARG A 110 -16.60 -22.66 0.95
CA ARG A 110 -16.61 -22.91 -0.50
C ARG A 110 -15.24 -22.82 -1.14
N LEU A 111 -14.46 -21.81 -0.80
CA LEU A 111 -13.08 -21.64 -1.27
C LEU A 111 -12.21 -22.82 -0.85
N THR A 112 -12.36 -23.27 0.40
CA THR A 112 -11.63 -24.44 0.92
C THR A 112 -12.01 -25.71 0.16
N ALA A 113 -13.31 -25.91 -0.11
CA ALA A 113 -13.80 -27.05 -0.90
C ALA A 113 -13.30 -27.03 -2.35
N ALA A 114 -13.08 -25.84 -2.93
CA ALA A 114 -12.46 -25.65 -4.25
C ALA A 114 -10.92 -25.79 -4.23
N GLY A 115 -10.31 -26.12 -3.08
CA GLY A 115 -8.88 -26.36 -2.95
C GLY A 115 -8.04 -25.11 -2.68
N VAL A 116 -8.67 -23.97 -2.37
CA VAL A 116 -7.97 -22.77 -1.89
C VAL A 116 -7.59 -22.97 -0.43
N ARG A 117 -6.31 -22.82 -0.10
CA ARG A 117 -5.81 -23.03 1.27
C ARG A 117 -6.02 -21.79 2.12
N ARG A 118 -6.55 -21.97 3.34
CA ARG A 118 -6.63 -20.90 4.34
C ARG A 118 -5.23 -20.53 4.84
N ALA A 119 -5.01 -19.23 5.01
CA ALA A 119 -3.81 -18.68 5.64
C ALA A 119 -4.21 -17.60 6.65
N GLY A 120 -3.37 -17.40 7.67
CA GLY A 120 -3.56 -16.35 8.66
C GLY A 120 -3.05 -14.99 8.17
N VAL A 121 -3.33 -13.94 8.95
CA VAL A 121 -2.96 -12.56 8.62
C VAL A 121 -1.45 -12.37 8.42
N TRP A 122 -0.61 -13.14 9.12
CA TRP A 122 0.86 -13.05 8.95
C TRP A 122 1.32 -13.40 7.54
N ALA A 123 0.65 -14.36 6.87
CA ALA A 123 0.98 -14.70 5.48
C ALA A 123 0.63 -13.53 4.53
N TYR A 124 -0.53 -12.89 4.74
CA TYR A 124 -0.93 -11.71 3.99
C TYR A 124 0.03 -10.53 4.23
N GLU A 125 0.37 -10.27 5.49
CA GLU A 125 1.30 -9.19 5.85
C GLU A 125 2.69 -9.41 5.24
N ALA A 126 3.18 -10.66 5.24
CA ALA A 126 4.44 -11.00 4.57
C ALA A 126 4.37 -10.73 3.06
N HIS A 127 3.30 -11.16 2.38
CA HIS A 127 3.08 -10.90 0.96
C HIS A 127 2.99 -9.39 0.64
N ARG A 128 2.28 -8.63 1.48
CA ARG A 128 2.12 -7.17 1.36
C ARG A 128 3.46 -6.44 1.52
N VAL A 129 4.25 -6.81 2.52
CA VAL A 129 5.55 -6.18 2.83
C VAL A 129 6.53 -6.39 1.70
N VAL A 130 6.68 -7.60 1.17
CA VAL A 130 7.58 -7.84 0.02
C VAL A 130 7.07 -7.20 -1.27
N GLY A 131 5.76 -6.96 -1.37
CA GLY A 131 5.16 -6.16 -2.46
C GLY A 131 5.33 -4.64 -2.31
N LEU A 132 6.07 -4.16 -1.30
CA LEU A 132 6.29 -2.73 -1.02
C LEU A 132 4.99 -1.93 -0.85
N ARG A 133 3.94 -2.56 -0.28
CA ARG A 133 2.62 -1.93 -0.10
C ARG A 133 2.46 -1.38 1.32
N PRO A 134 2.61 -0.08 1.57
CA PRO A 134 2.56 0.51 2.91
C PRO A 134 1.13 0.62 3.47
N ARG A 135 0.99 0.54 4.79
CA ARG A 135 -0.22 0.84 5.56
C ARG A 135 -0.15 2.22 6.21
N LEU A 136 -1.22 2.99 6.07
CA LEU A 136 -1.31 4.35 6.60
C LEU A 136 -1.29 4.36 8.13
N GLY A 137 -0.27 4.96 8.73
CA GLY A 137 -0.11 5.08 10.18
C GLY A 137 0.72 3.96 10.81
N VAL A 138 1.09 2.93 10.04
CA VAL A 138 2.06 1.91 10.47
C VAL A 138 3.37 2.10 9.71
N ASP A 139 3.32 2.05 8.38
CA ASP A 139 4.47 2.23 7.50
C ASP A 139 4.75 3.72 7.20
N THR A 140 3.80 4.58 7.56
CA THR A 140 3.87 6.04 7.39
C THR A 140 3.85 6.76 8.75
N ASP A 141 4.27 8.01 8.73
CA ASP A 141 4.15 8.96 9.84
C ASP A 141 3.37 10.24 9.45
N GLU A 142 3.18 11.15 10.41
CA GLU A 142 2.43 12.39 10.22
C GLU A 142 3.05 13.32 9.17
N ARG A 143 4.35 13.15 8.88
CA ARG A 143 5.11 13.95 7.91
C ARG A 143 5.13 13.31 6.53
N THR A 144 4.61 12.09 6.40
CA THR A 144 4.69 11.31 5.15
C THR A 144 3.92 11.97 4.02
N ILE A 145 4.56 12.08 2.87
CA ILE A 145 3.95 12.52 1.62
C ILE A 145 3.82 11.34 0.63
N PRO A 146 2.83 11.37 -0.30
CA PRO A 146 2.57 10.24 -1.20
C PRO A 146 3.78 9.79 -2.03
N HIS A 147 4.67 10.72 -2.39
CA HIS A 147 5.86 10.42 -3.17
C HIS A 147 6.87 9.53 -2.45
N GLU A 148 6.88 9.53 -1.12
CA GLU A 148 7.85 8.77 -0.34
C GLU A 148 7.49 7.28 -0.30
N VAL A 149 6.22 6.94 -0.55
CA VAL A 149 5.66 5.62 -0.25
C VAL A 149 4.95 4.98 -1.44
N GLY A 150 5.26 5.41 -2.67
CA GLY A 150 4.77 4.77 -3.89
C GLY A 150 3.29 5.03 -4.22
N TRP A 151 2.70 6.10 -3.67
CA TRP A 151 1.27 6.41 -3.85
C TRP A 151 0.97 7.37 -5.01
N ILE A 152 1.98 7.78 -5.78
CA ILE A 152 1.79 8.55 -7.01
C ILE A 152 1.33 7.63 -8.13
N GLY A 153 0.28 8.03 -8.85
CA GLY A 153 -0.35 7.24 -9.91
C GLY A 153 -1.37 6.22 -9.39
N SER A 154 -1.08 5.55 -8.28
CA SER A 154 -1.96 4.55 -7.67
C SER A 154 -3.05 5.15 -6.78
N ALA A 155 -2.70 6.09 -5.90
CA ALA A 155 -3.66 6.75 -4.98
C ALA A 155 -3.78 8.27 -5.24
N VAL A 156 -2.74 8.88 -5.81
CA VAL A 156 -2.70 10.31 -6.11
C VAL A 156 -2.38 10.52 -7.58
N HIS A 157 -3.38 11.00 -8.32
CA HIS A 157 -3.19 11.50 -9.68
C HIS A 157 -2.64 12.93 -9.67
N LEU A 158 -1.66 13.18 -10.53
CA LEU A 158 -1.05 14.49 -10.71
C LEU A 158 -1.88 15.39 -11.62
N ASP A 159 -2.65 14.78 -12.53
CA ASP A 159 -3.42 15.49 -13.56
C ASP A 159 -4.91 15.63 -13.21
N LYS A 160 -5.35 15.09 -12.06
CA LYS A 160 -6.73 15.30 -11.60
C LYS A 160 -6.89 16.73 -11.06
N GLY A 161 -8.11 17.25 -11.12
CA GLY A 161 -8.44 18.61 -10.68
C GLY A 161 -8.12 18.89 -9.20
N CYS A 162 -8.46 20.10 -8.72
CA CYS A 162 -8.02 20.58 -7.41
C CYS A 162 -8.42 19.67 -6.23
N TYR A 163 -7.43 19.14 -5.50
CA TYR A 163 -7.64 18.43 -4.23
C TYR A 163 -6.77 18.99 -3.11
N ARG A 164 -7.17 18.72 -1.85
CA ARG A 164 -6.47 19.21 -0.66
C ARG A 164 -5.04 18.66 -0.62
N GLY A 165 -4.06 19.55 -0.44
CA GLY A 165 -2.64 19.19 -0.37
C GLY A 165 -1.93 19.04 -1.73
N GLN A 166 -2.61 19.32 -2.85
CA GLN A 166 -2.03 19.21 -4.19
C GLN A 166 -0.80 20.09 -4.40
N GLU A 167 -0.68 21.24 -3.73
CA GLU A 167 0.46 22.14 -3.90
C GLU A 167 1.76 21.45 -3.45
N THR A 168 1.73 20.77 -2.30
CA THR A 168 2.88 20.03 -1.80
C THR A 168 3.25 18.88 -2.73
N VAL A 169 2.24 18.16 -3.25
CA VAL A 169 2.44 17.05 -4.21
C VAL A 169 3.08 17.59 -5.50
N ALA A 170 2.47 18.60 -6.13
CA ALA A 170 2.94 19.17 -7.39
C ALA A 170 4.32 19.81 -7.26
N ARG A 171 4.63 20.47 -6.13
CA ARG A 171 5.94 21.08 -5.88
C ARG A 171 7.04 20.01 -5.83
N VAL A 172 6.81 18.93 -5.09
CA VAL A 172 7.78 17.82 -5.00
C VAL A 172 7.97 17.17 -6.37
N HIS A 173 6.90 16.91 -7.10
CA HIS A 173 6.96 16.31 -8.43
C HIS A 173 7.76 17.16 -9.44
N ASN A 174 7.49 18.46 -9.50
CA ASN A 174 8.03 19.32 -10.56
C ASN A 174 9.42 19.91 -10.26
N LEU A 175 9.71 20.19 -8.99
CA LEU A 175 10.87 20.98 -8.58
C LEU A 175 11.80 20.21 -7.63
N GLY A 176 11.26 19.23 -6.92
CA GLY A 176 11.89 18.61 -5.77
C GLY A 176 12.29 17.17 -5.99
N LYS A 177 12.72 16.58 -4.87
CA LYS A 177 12.88 15.14 -4.69
C LYS A 177 12.20 14.79 -3.37
N PRO A 178 11.54 13.63 -3.23
CA PRO A 178 11.00 13.20 -1.96
C PRO A 178 12.14 13.10 -0.94
N PRO A 179 12.00 13.65 0.28
CA PRO A 179 13.11 13.67 1.25
C PRO A 179 13.38 12.27 1.83
N ARG A 180 12.42 11.36 1.71
CA ARG A 180 12.51 9.96 2.13
C ARG A 180 12.08 9.00 1.02
N MET A 181 12.32 7.73 1.25
CA MET A 181 11.96 6.62 0.38
C MET A 181 11.53 5.42 1.23
N LEU A 182 10.45 4.77 0.82
CA LEU A 182 10.06 3.46 1.31
C LEU A 182 10.94 2.41 0.65
N VAL A 183 11.51 1.51 1.46
CA VAL A 183 12.36 0.39 1.03
C VAL A 183 12.01 -0.86 1.82
N LEU A 184 12.49 -2.01 1.33
CA LEU A 184 12.51 -3.25 2.09
C LEU A 184 13.87 -3.40 2.78
N LEU A 185 13.86 -3.78 4.06
CA LEU A 185 15.04 -4.14 4.82
C LEU A 185 15.05 -5.65 5.08
N HIS A 186 16.20 -6.28 4.89
CA HIS A 186 16.52 -7.59 5.46
C HIS A 186 17.08 -7.38 6.86
N LEU A 187 16.53 -8.09 7.83
CA LEU A 187 16.91 -7.98 9.24
C LEU A 187 17.63 -9.24 9.70
N ASP A 188 18.60 -9.07 10.60
CA ASP A 188 19.18 -10.21 11.29
C ASP A 188 18.13 -10.87 12.21
N GLY A 189 17.93 -12.17 12.03
CA GLY A 189 16.93 -12.97 12.76
C GLY A 189 17.45 -13.70 14.00
N SER A 190 18.65 -13.38 14.48
CA SER A 190 19.27 -14.09 15.62
C SER A 190 18.74 -13.67 16.99
N THR A 191 18.00 -12.56 17.07
CA THR A 191 17.45 -12.00 18.31
C THR A 191 15.95 -11.72 18.17
N ASP A 192 15.34 -11.22 19.24
CA ASP A 192 13.97 -10.74 19.22
C ASP A 192 13.76 -9.64 18.16
N ARG A 193 12.54 -9.60 17.63
CA ARG A 193 12.18 -8.72 16.51
C ARG A 193 12.11 -7.25 16.95
N PRO A 194 12.63 -6.31 16.15
CA PRO A 194 12.41 -4.87 16.38
C PRO A 194 10.95 -4.47 16.13
N ALA A 195 10.51 -3.36 16.73
CA ALA A 195 9.13 -2.91 16.65
C ALA A 195 8.90 -1.91 15.50
N PRO A 196 7.70 -1.90 14.89
CA PRO A 196 7.30 -0.80 14.03
C PRO A 196 7.43 0.55 14.73
N GLY A 197 8.01 1.53 14.04
CA GLY A 197 8.33 2.84 14.59
C GLY A 197 9.74 3.00 15.14
N ASP A 198 10.46 1.91 15.40
CA ASP A 198 11.85 1.99 15.87
C ASP A 198 12.71 2.76 14.86
N PRO A 199 13.67 3.59 15.33
CA PRO A 199 14.52 4.34 14.44
C PRO A 199 15.47 3.40 13.70
N VAL A 200 15.76 3.71 12.44
CA VAL A 200 16.82 3.02 11.68
C VAL A 200 18.06 3.89 11.71
N LEU A 201 19.19 3.31 12.13
CA LEU A 201 20.44 4.01 12.39
C LEU A 201 21.51 3.64 11.35
N ALA A 202 22.27 4.63 10.90
CA ALA A 202 23.55 4.44 10.22
C ALA A 202 24.67 4.91 11.17
N GLY A 203 25.36 3.95 11.80
CA GLY A 203 26.19 4.22 12.97
C GLY A 203 25.34 4.83 14.10
N ALA A 204 25.74 6.00 14.63
CA ALA A 204 25.01 6.68 15.71
C ALA A 204 23.86 7.59 15.21
N ARG A 205 23.66 7.72 13.89
CA ARG A 205 22.72 8.70 13.33
C ARG A 205 21.43 8.01 12.88
N ALA A 206 20.28 8.50 13.35
CA ALA A 206 18.99 8.12 12.79
C ALA A 206 18.84 8.60 11.33
N VAL A 207 18.54 7.65 10.45
CA VAL A 207 18.35 7.86 9.01
C VAL A 207 16.94 7.49 8.55
N GLY A 208 16.09 6.96 9.42
CA GLY A 208 14.72 6.62 9.09
C GLY A 208 13.99 5.94 10.23
N ARG A 209 12.90 5.25 9.90
CA ARG A 209 12.12 4.45 10.84
C ARG A 209 11.67 3.14 10.21
N LEU A 210 11.51 2.12 11.05
CA LEU A 210 10.83 0.88 10.68
C LEU A 210 9.33 1.11 10.55
N GLY A 211 8.74 0.45 9.56
CA GLY A 211 7.31 0.19 9.44
C GLY A 211 7.01 -1.23 9.92
N THR A 212 6.19 -1.94 9.15
CA THR A 212 5.78 -3.31 9.41
C THR A 212 6.97 -4.25 9.33
N VAL A 213 7.11 -5.12 10.32
CA VAL A 213 8.14 -6.16 10.40
C VAL A 213 7.47 -7.53 10.38
N VAL A 214 7.93 -8.45 9.53
CA VAL A 214 7.33 -9.76 9.25
C VAL A 214 8.41 -10.85 9.10
N ASP A 215 8.01 -12.12 9.25
CA ASP A 215 8.85 -13.26 8.81
C ASP A 215 8.31 -13.71 7.46
N HIS A 216 9.11 -13.54 6.41
CA HIS A 216 8.82 -14.08 5.10
C HIS A 216 9.39 -15.50 4.99
N VAL A 217 8.63 -16.41 4.36
CA VAL A 217 9.02 -17.83 4.24
C VAL A 217 10.36 -18.02 3.54
N ASP A 218 10.66 -17.21 2.52
CA ASP A 218 11.90 -17.32 1.74
C ASP A 218 12.98 -16.32 2.14
N LEU A 219 12.60 -15.16 2.68
CA LEU A 219 13.54 -14.06 2.95
C LEU A 219 13.91 -13.96 4.43
N GLY A 220 13.24 -14.73 5.30
CA GLY A 220 13.37 -14.57 6.74
C GLY A 220 12.79 -13.25 7.23
N PRO A 221 13.34 -12.66 8.31
CA PRO A 221 12.85 -11.41 8.88
C PRO A 221 13.09 -10.23 7.95
N VAL A 222 12.00 -9.59 7.52
CA VAL A 222 12.05 -8.40 6.66
C VAL A 222 11.13 -7.31 7.18
N ALA A 223 11.40 -6.07 6.80
CA ALA A 223 10.59 -4.93 7.19
C ALA A 223 10.44 -3.91 6.07
N LEU A 224 9.29 -3.24 6.03
CA LEU A 224 9.23 -1.94 5.35
C LEU A 224 9.96 -0.91 6.20
N ALA A 225 10.67 0.01 5.57
CA ALA A 225 11.30 1.13 6.25
C ALA A 225 11.20 2.42 5.44
N LEU A 226 10.97 3.53 6.15
CA LEU A 226 10.96 4.86 5.57
C LEU A 226 12.30 5.53 5.88
N LEU A 227 13.20 5.53 4.90
CA LEU A 227 14.58 6.02 5.05
C LEU A 227 14.80 7.34 4.33
N LYS A 228 15.81 8.08 4.75
CA LYS A 228 16.29 9.27 4.03
C LYS A 228 16.61 8.92 2.57
N ARG A 229 16.16 9.76 1.64
CA ARG A 229 16.41 9.60 0.20
C ARG A 229 17.90 9.59 -0.12
N GLY A 230 18.31 8.70 -1.03
CA GLY A 230 19.67 8.64 -1.56
C GLY A 230 20.67 7.89 -0.68
N LEU A 231 20.19 7.13 0.30
CA LEU A 231 21.04 6.21 1.06
C LEU A 231 21.45 5.03 0.16
N PRO A 232 22.76 4.73 0.00
CA PRO A 232 23.23 3.56 -0.74
C PRO A 232 22.72 2.25 -0.14
N ALA A 233 22.46 1.24 -0.97
CA ALA A 233 21.94 -0.07 -0.52
C ALA A 233 22.90 -0.78 0.45
N ASP A 234 24.20 -0.62 0.25
CA ASP A 234 25.29 -1.20 1.04
C ASP A 234 25.59 -0.43 2.34
N THR A 235 24.79 0.58 2.66
CA THR A 235 24.91 1.28 3.95
C THR A 235 24.64 0.29 5.08
N ALA A 236 25.60 0.11 5.99
CA ALA A 236 25.39 -0.68 7.19
C ALA A 236 24.37 -0.01 8.10
N LEU A 237 23.27 -0.71 8.39
CA LEU A 237 22.19 -0.23 9.24
C LEU A 237 22.03 -1.08 10.49
N THR A 238 21.47 -0.47 11.52
CA THR A 238 21.01 -1.16 12.73
C THR A 238 19.68 -0.57 13.15
N THR A 239 18.76 -1.39 13.63
CA THR A 239 17.53 -0.89 14.27
C THR A 239 17.87 -0.33 15.65
N GLY A 240 17.21 0.75 16.04
CA GLY A 240 17.17 1.19 17.43
C GLY A 240 16.02 0.50 18.16
N GLY A 241 15.62 1.10 19.28
CA GLY A 241 14.60 0.52 20.17
C GLY A 241 15.21 -0.47 21.16
N GLU A 242 14.35 -1.31 21.73
CA GLU A 242 14.74 -2.33 22.70
C GLU A 242 15.57 -3.44 22.04
N ASN A 243 15.19 -3.83 20.82
CA ASN A 243 15.83 -4.90 20.05
C ASN A 243 16.64 -4.30 18.90
N GLN A 244 17.95 -4.21 19.09
CA GLN A 244 18.88 -3.70 18.08
C GLN A 244 19.38 -4.85 17.20
N VAL A 245 18.99 -4.83 15.94
CA VAL A 245 19.40 -5.84 14.96
C VAL A 245 20.10 -5.19 13.76
N PRO A 246 21.17 -5.80 13.23
CA PRO A 246 21.70 -5.43 11.93
C PRO A 246 20.62 -5.48 10.85
N ALA A 247 20.68 -4.53 9.92
CA ALA A 247 19.77 -4.45 8.79
C ALA A 247 20.51 -4.07 7.51
N VAL A 248 20.03 -4.54 6.37
CA VAL A 248 20.55 -4.21 5.03
C VAL A 248 19.39 -3.83 4.14
N ILE A 249 19.57 -2.81 3.30
CA ILE A 249 18.56 -2.42 2.31
C ILE A 249 18.54 -3.44 1.19
N ASP A 250 17.36 -3.93 0.86
CA ASP A 250 17.15 -4.68 -0.37
C ASP A 250 17.38 -3.74 -1.57
N ALA A 251 18.40 -4.03 -2.37
CA ALA A 251 18.79 -3.19 -3.50
C ALA A 251 17.69 -3.09 -4.58
N ASP A 252 16.89 -4.13 -4.77
CA ASP A 252 15.80 -4.17 -5.75
C ASP A 252 14.59 -3.34 -5.28
N SER A 253 14.50 -3.07 -3.97
CA SER A 253 13.50 -2.18 -3.41
C SER A 253 13.82 -0.69 -3.55
N LEU A 254 15.05 -0.36 -3.97
CA LEU A 254 15.43 1.04 -4.12
C LEU A 254 14.59 1.68 -5.23
N PRO A 255 13.93 2.82 -4.95
CA PRO A 255 13.19 3.53 -5.95
C PRO A 255 14.12 3.98 -7.08
N ALA A 256 13.60 3.98 -8.31
CA ALA A 256 14.32 4.44 -9.48
C ALA A 256 14.98 5.81 -9.23
N ALA A 257 16.16 6.01 -9.84
CA ALA A 257 16.88 7.26 -9.78
C ALA A 257 15.96 8.42 -10.20
N ASP A 258 15.97 9.51 -9.43
CA ASP A 258 15.06 10.63 -9.68
C ASP A 258 15.27 11.19 -11.08
N ILE A 259 14.21 11.16 -11.89
CA ILE A 259 14.18 11.88 -13.16
C ILE A 259 14.01 13.37 -12.83
N THR A 260 14.83 14.23 -13.42
CA THR A 260 14.71 15.68 -13.21
C THR A 260 13.35 16.16 -13.72
N GLY A 261 12.49 16.63 -12.81
CA GLY A 261 11.17 17.16 -13.17
C GLY A 261 11.23 18.34 -14.15
N ALA A 262 10.20 18.48 -14.98
CA ALA A 262 10.14 19.51 -16.02
C ALA A 262 10.32 20.94 -15.48
N GLY A 263 9.80 21.22 -14.28
CA GLY A 263 9.98 22.51 -13.60
C GLY A 263 11.45 22.79 -13.25
N ARG A 264 12.16 21.80 -12.73
CA ARG A 264 13.60 21.93 -12.44
C ARG A 264 14.43 22.10 -13.70
N LEU A 265 14.13 21.37 -14.77
CA LEU A 265 14.78 21.56 -16.08
C LEU A 265 14.55 22.97 -16.63
N ALA A 266 13.35 23.52 -16.46
CA ALA A 266 13.05 24.90 -16.88
C ALA A 266 13.86 25.93 -16.07
N VAL A 267 13.96 25.76 -14.74
CA VAL A 267 14.80 26.63 -13.87
C VAL A 267 16.28 26.53 -14.25
N GLU A 268 16.78 25.33 -14.51
CA GLU A 268 18.17 25.10 -14.92
C GLU A 268 18.47 25.73 -16.29
N ARG A 269 17.54 25.64 -17.26
CA ARG A 269 17.65 26.34 -18.56
C ARG A 269 17.66 27.87 -18.40
N LEU A 270 16.78 28.42 -17.56
CA LEU A 270 16.74 29.86 -17.30
C LEU A 270 18.03 30.38 -16.64
N ARG A 271 18.63 29.59 -15.75
CA ARG A 271 19.92 29.91 -15.13
C ARG A 271 21.11 29.72 -16.08
N GLY A 272 21.02 28.76 -17.01
CA GLY A 272 22.06 28.46 -18.00
C GLY A 272 22.10 29.41 -19.20
N GLY A 273 20.96 30.03 -19.57
CA GLY A 273 20.86 30.98 -20.68
C GLY A 273 21.26 32.43 -20.37
N ALA A 274 21.74 32.70 -19.14
CA ALA A 274 22.14 34.03 -18.69
C ALA A 274 23.68 34.25 -18.71
N ARG A 275 24.41 33.52 -19.57
CA ARG A 275 25.86 33.68 -19.78
C ARG A 275 26.17 33.95 -21.24
#